data_AF-A0A9E4WEM9-F1
#
_entry.id   AF-A0A9E4WEM9-F1
#
_cell.length_a   1.000
_cell.length_b   1.000
_cell.length_c   1.000
_cell.angle_alpha   90.00
_cell.angle_beta   90.00
_cell.angle_gamma   90.00
#
_symmetry.space_group_name_H-M   'P 1'
#
loop_
_entity.id
_entity.type
_entity.pdbx_description
1 polymer ?
#
loop_
_entity_poly.entity_id
_entity_poly.type
_entity_poly.pdbx_seq_one_letter_code
_entity_poly.pdbx_strand_id
1 'polypeptide(L)'
;MAEEELGKQLTAARAARGLTLHDVERDTRISSKYIKALEAGELDLLPAPVYARAFLRTYAQYLGLNAPEMVQQLPGARPEPVLPALPDVGRDAVTSRLSASWTVAGVVVVVLFAAGLLLFWSRAGGDDAATVVAPLPTQITAGQGGEVVVPEDEPVPPLEIEAGLVPALERQHVLSAVVALQEAGLTYLVIEVTNGDVPQATVFQQSPSPQTPIDDSTVVTLVVSR
;
A
#
# COMPACT_ATOMS: atom_id res chain seq x y z
N MET A 1 40.36 -3.14 -18.93
CA MET A 1 40.52 -1.73 -18.47
C MET A 1 39.26 -0.90 -18.68
N ALA A 2 38.62 -0.91 -19.87
CA ALA A 2 37.39 -0.14 -20.09
C ALA A 2 36.20 -0.56 -19.20
N GLU A 3 35.98 -1.87 -19.02
CA GLU A 3 34.90 -2.40 -18.18
C GLU A 3 35.11 -2.09 -16.69
N GLU A 4 36.36 -2.10 -16.24
CA GLU A 4 36.73 -1.78 -14.85
C GLU A 4 36.49 -0.29 -14.55
N GLU A 5 36.78 0.60 -15.49
CA GLU A 5 36.52 2.03 -15.36
C GLU A 5 35.01 2.32 -15.32
N LEU A 6 34.23 1.62 -16.13
CA LEU A 6 32.76 1.67 -16.09
C LEU A 6 32.23 1.20 -14.72
N GLY A 7 32.75 0.09 -14.21
CA GLY A 7 32.38 -0.44 -12.90
C GLY A 7 32.68 0.55 -11.76
N LYS A 8 33.81 1.24 -11.82
CA LYS A 8 34.18 2.31 -10.88
C LYS A 8 33.21 3.49 -10.93
N GLN A 9 32.79 3.92 -12.12
CA GLN A 9 31.81 5.00 -12.26
C GLN A 9 30.46 4.63 -11.63
N LEU A 10 29.97 3.40 -11.87
CA LEU A 10 28.74 2.89 -11.25
C LEU A 10 28.85 2.84 -9.73
N THR A 11 29.96 2.32 -9.22
CA THR A 11 30.23 2.23 -7.79
C THR A 11 30.25 3.61 -7.14
N ALA A 12 30.93 4.57 -7.75
CA ALA A 12 31.00 5.95 -7.26
C ALA A 12 29.61 6.61 -7.25
N ALA A 13 28.82 6.44 -8.31
CA ALA A 13 27.47 6.98 -8.40
C ALA A 13 26.52 6.36 -7.36
N ARG A 14 26.62 5.05 -7.11
CA ARG A 14 25.85 4.39 -6.04
C ARG A 14 26.26 4.91 -4.66
N ALA A 15 27.55 4.97 -4.39
CA ALA A 15 28.09 5.41 -3.11
C ALA A 15 27.75 6.90 -2.82
N ALA A 16 27.81 7.76 -3.84
CA ALA A 16 27.43 9.17 -3.73
C ALA A 16 25.96 9.36 -3.31
N ARG A 17 25.11 8.39 -3.60
CA ARG A 17 23.69 8.39 -3.22
C ARG A 17 23.42 7.63 -1.92
N GLY A 18 24.44 7.07 -1.27
CA GLY A 18 24.30 6.31 -0.02
C GLY A 18 23.52 5.01 -0.17
N LEU A 19 23.44 4.45 -1.38
CA LEU A 19 22.62 3.27 -1.67
C LEU A 19 23.39 1.98 -1.39
N THR A 20 22.75 1.02 -0.72
CA THR A 20 23.29 -0.33 -0.59
C THR A 20 23.00 -1.16 -1.85
N LEU A 21 23.71 -2.27 -2.06
CA LEU A 21 23.37 -3.19 -3.15
C LEU A 21 21.94 -3.73 -3.02
N HIS A 22 21.48 -3.95 -1.79
CA HIS A 22 20.12 -4.41 -1.51
C HIS A 22 19.04 -3.37 -1.88
N ASP A 23 19.31 -2.08 -1.68
CA ASP A 23 18.40 -1.01 -2.12
C ASP A 23 18.27 -1.00 -3.64
N VAL A 24 19.39 -1.12 -4.35
CA VAL A 24 19.40 -1.23 -5.81
C VAL A 24 18.61 -2.47 -6.25
N GLU A 25 18.82 -3.62 -5.62
CA GLU A 25 18.13 -4.87 -5.96
C GLU A 25 16.62 -4.75 -5.75
N ARG A 26 16.18 -4.18 -4.61
CA ARG A 26 14.77 -3.94 -4.32
C ARG A 26 14.11 -3.07 -5.39
N ASP A 27 14.77 -1.98 -5.78
CA ASP A 27 14.15 -0.95 -6.60
C ASP A 27 14.25 -1.27 -8.11
N THR A 28 15.33 -1.94 -8.54
CA THR A 28 15.56 -2.29 -9.95
C THR A 28 15.15 -3.72 -10.30
N ARG A 29 14.95 -4.58 -9.30
CA ARG A 29 14.76 -6.03 -9.42
C ARG A 29 15.92 -6.77 -10.10
N ILE A 30 17.10 -6.16 -10.14
CA ILE A 30 18.34 -6.80 -10.59
C ILE A 30 19.05 -7.32 -9.36
N SER A 31 19.34 -8.63 -9.33
CA SER A 31 19.97 -9.23 -8.14
C SER A 31 21.28 -8.53 -7.75
N SER A 32 21.53 -8.34 -6.44
CA SER A 32 22.75 -7.73 -5.91
C SER A 32 24.02 -8.39 -6.44
N LYS A 33 23.97 -9.71 -6.72
CA LYS A 33 25.08 -10.45 -7.34
C LYS A 33 25.48 -9.84 -8.69
N TYR A 34 24.50 -9.48 -9.51
CA TYR A 34 24.74 -8.91 -10.85
C TYR A 34 25.08 -7.43 -10.80
N ILE A 35 24.51 -6.67 -9.85
CA ILE A 35 24.94 -5.29 -9.60
C ILE A 35 26.42 -5.27 -9.20
N LYS A 36 26.83 -6.15 -8.28
CA LYS A 36 28.22 -6.29 -7.89
C LYS A 36 29.12 -6.68 -9.07
N ALA A 37 28.67 -7.60 -9.92
CA ALA A 37 29.41 -7.98 -11.13
C ALA A 37 29.57 -6.80 -12.10
N LEU A 38 28.54 -5.98 -12.31
CA LEU A 38 28.63 -4.75 -13.10
C LEU A 38 29.61 -3.74 -12.50
N GLU A 39 29.59 -3.55 -11.18
CA GLU A 39 30.53 -2.69 -10.45
C GLU A 39 31.98 -3.18 -10.50
N ALA A 40 32.18 -4.51 -10.57
CA ALA A 40 33.50 -5.14 -10.69
C ALA A 40 33.99 -5.24 -12.15
N GLY A 41 33.13 -4.95 -13.14
CA GLY A 41 33.43 -5.18 -14.56
C GLY A 41 33.44 -6.67 -14.96
N GLU A 42 32.91 -7.56 -14.12
CA GLU A 42 32.89 -9.02 -14.31
C GLU A 42 31.65 -9.45 -15.11
N LEU A 43 31.57 -9.01 -16.36
CA LEU A 43 30.39 -9.22 -17.22
C LEU A 43 30.13 -10.71 -17.54
N ASP A 44 31.15 -11.56 -17.46
CA ASP A 44 31.04 -13.01 -17.68
C ASP A 44 30.22 -13.73 -16.61
N LEU A 45 30.02 -13.12 -15.44
CA LEU A 45 29.19 -13.68 -14.35
C LEU A 45 27.69 -13.45 -14.54
N LEU A 46 27.31 -12.70 -15.57
CA LEU A 46 25.91 -12.44 -15.89
C LEU A 46 25.25 -13.69 -16.49
N PRO A 47 23.92 -13.89 -16.30
CA PRO A 47 23.24 -15.11 -16.73
C PRO A 47 23.35 -15.38 -18.23
N ALA A 48 23.34 -14.29 -19.01
CA ALA A 48 23.67 -14.30 -20.43
C ALA A 48 24.27 -12.93 -20.79
N PRO A 49 25.27 -12.87 -21.69
CA PRO A 49 25.91 -11.61 -22.11
C PRO A 49 24.93 -10.57 -22.64
N VAL A 50 23.82 -11.02 -23.23
CA VAL A 50 22.74 -10.18 -23.76
C VAL A 50 22.09 -9.32 -22.67
N TYR A 51 22.08 -9.78 -21.41
CA TYR A 51 21.49 -9.05 -20.29
C TYR A 51 22.38 -7.93 -19.75
N ALA A 52 23.68 -7.94 -20.02
CA ALA A 52 24.62 -6.91 -19.55
C ALA A 52 24.14 -5.51 -19.95
N ARG A 53 23.73 -5.35 -21.21
CA ARG A 53 23.21 -4.09 -21.74
C ARG A 53 21.93 -3.64 -21.06
N ALA A 54 21.00 -4.56 -20.82
CA ALA A 54 19.72 -4.25 -20.18
C ALA A 54 19.91 -3.85 -18.72
N PHE A 55 20.69 -4.63 -17.96
CA PHE A 55 20.97 -4.34 -16.56
C PHE A 55 21.76 -3.05 -16.39
N LEU A 56 22.78 -2.82 -17.22
CA LEU A 56 23.54 -1.57 -17.21
C LEU A 56 22.64 -0.36 -17.49
N ARG A 57 21.74 -0.46 -18.48
CA ARG A 57 20.79 0.62 -18.79
C ARG A 57 19.87 0.92 -17.61
N THR A 58 19.20 -0.09 -17.06
CA THR A 58 18.29 0.07 -15.93
C THR A 58 19.03 0.63 -14.71
N TYR A 59 20.23 0.13 -14.45
CA TYR A 59 21.01 0.56 -13.30
C TYR A 59 21.54 1.98 -13.45
N ALA A 60 22.05 2.36 -14.63
CA ALA A 60 22.46 3.73 -14.92
C ALA A 60 21.29 4.72 -14.81
N GLN A 61 20.10 4.36 -15.32
CA GLN A 61 18.89 5.17 -15.16
C GLN A 61 18.51 5.35 -13.68
N TYR A 62 18.53 4.26 -12.92
CA TYR A 62 18.25 4.29 -11.49
C TYR A 62 19.24 5.18 -10.74
N LEU A 63 20.53 5.14 -11.11
CA LEU A 63 21.58 5.99 -10.56
C LEU A 63 21.53 7.45 -11.04
N GLY A 64 20.72 7.78 -12.05
CA GLY A 64 20.64 9.12 -12.62
C GLY A 64 21.79 9.46 -13.58
N LEU A 65 22.48 8.44 -14.09
CA LEU A 65 23.54 8.56 -15.09
C LEU A 65 22.95 8.57 -16.51
N ASN A 66 23.74 9.03 -17.47
CA ASN A 66 23.39 8.95 -18.88
C ASN A 66 23.48 7.49 -19.37
N ALA A 67 22.36 6.77 -19.27
CA ALA A 67 22.28 5.36 -19.64
C ALA A 67 22.70 5.03 -21.09
N PRO A 68 22.31 5.81 -22.13
CA PRO A 68 22.79 5.53 -23.48
C PRO A 68 24.30 5.73 -23.64
N GLU A 69 24.94 6.67 -22.95
CA GLU A 69 26.40 6.80 -22.93
C GLU A 69 27.06 5.62 -22.20
N MET A 70 26.49 5.20 -21.07
CA MET A 70 27.03 4.08 -20.29
C MET A 70 27.01 2.77 -21.08
N VAL A 71 25.90 2.49 -21.76
CA VAL A 71 25.77 1.29 -22.60
C VAL A 71 26.75 1.27 -23.77
N GLN A 72 27.14 2.42 -24.32
CA GLN A 72 28.10 2.50 -25.42
C GLN A 72 29.52 2.12 -25.01
N GLN A 73 29.84 2.19 -23.71
CA GLN A 73 31.15 1.77 -23.19
C GLN A 73 31.27 0.24 -23.06
N LEU A 74 30.17 -0.50 -23.22
CA LEU A 74 30.15 -1.96 -23.15
C LEU A 74 30.78 -2.59 -24.41
N PRO A 75 31.68 -3.57 -24.29
CA PRO A 75 32.26 -4.24 -25.44
C PRO A 75 31.18 -4.93 -26.29
N GLY A 76 31.25 -4.75 -27.61
CA GLY A 76 30.28 -5.31 -28.54
C GLY A 76 28.94 -4.57 -28.61
N ALA A 77 28.81 -3.39 -27.98
CA ALA A 77 27.66 -2.52 -28.13
C ALA A 77 27.49 -2.11 -29.61
N ARG A 78 26.61 -2.80 -30.34
CA ARG A 78 26.12 -2.30 -31.63
C ARG A 78 25.23 -1.08 -31.37
N PRO A 79 25.33 -0.02 -32.20
CA PRO A 79 24.37 1.08 -32.18
C PRO A 79 22.97 0.50 -32.09
N GLU A 80 22.17 0.97 -31.13
CA GLU A 80 20.77 0.57 -31.07
C GLU A 80 20.15 0.83 -32.45
N PRO A 81 19.51 -0.16 -33.09
CA PRO A 81 18.75 0.12 -34.29
C PRO A 81 17.80 1.25 -33.92
N VAL A 82 17.86 2.34 -34.67
CA VAL A 82 16.86 3.40 -34.55
C VAL A 82 15.57 2.78 -35.06
N LEU A 83 14.88 2.06 -34.17
CA LEU A 83 13.57 1.52 -34.45
C LEU A 83 12.68 2.75 -34.64
N PRO A 84 11.88 2.80 -35.72
CA PRO A 84 10.81 3.78 -35.82
C PRO A 84 10.04 3.75 -34.51
N ALA A 85 9.72 4.94 -33.97
CA ALA A 85 8.86 5.01 -32.81
C ALA A 85 7.63 4.15 -33.11
N LEU A 86 7.44 3.08 -32.34
CA LEU A 86 6.22 2.31 -32.41
C LEU A 86 5.08 3.31 -32.21
N PRO A 87 3.97 3.21 -32.99
CA PRO A 87 2.80 4.03 -32.72
C PRO A 87 2.49 3.89 -31.24
N ASP A 88 2.26 5.03 -30.59
CA ASP A 88 2.00 5.11 -29.15
C ASP A 88 0.72 4.32 -28.85
N VAL A 89 0.87 3.02 -28.64
CA VAL A 89 -0.16 2.19 -28.03
C VAL A 89 -0.10 2.57 -26.58
N GLY A 90 -0.86 3.61 -26.23
CA GLY A 90 -0.90 4.25 -24.93
C GLY A 90 -0.82 3.22 -23.82
N ARG A 91 0.40 3.00 -23.32
CA ARG A 91 0.56 2.72 -21.91
C ARG A 91 0.36 4.07 -21.31
N ASP A 92 -0.86 4.33 -20.84
CA ASP A 92 -1.17 5.51 -20.08
C ASP A 92 -0.07 5.69 -19.04
N ALA A 93 0.84 6.62 -19.32
CA ALA A 93 1.70 7.17 -18.32
C ALA A 93 0.76 7.92 -17.40
N VAL A 94 0.21 7.25 -16.38
CA VAL A 94 -0.64 7.83 -15.33
C VAL A 94 0.19 8.74 -14.41
N THR A 95 1.24 9.36 -14.94
CA THR A 95 2.11 10.25 -14.19
C THR A 95 2.41 11.47 -15.02
N SER A 96 2.04 12.63 -14.48
CA SER A 96 2.58 13.94 -14.81
C SER A 96 1.99 14.67 -16.02
N ARG A 97 0.67 14.74 -16.16
CA ARG A 97 -0.01 15.81 -16.93
C ARG A 97 -1.36 16.29 -16.35
N LEU A 98 -1.55 16.26 -15.02
CA LEU A 98 -2.56 17.15 -14.44
C LEU A 98 -1.99 18.57 -14.46
N SER A 99 -2.55 19.35 -15.37
CA SER A 99 -2.14 20.69 -15.77
C SER A 99 -1.88 21.60 -14.57
N ALA A 100 -0.88 22.46 -14.72
CA ALA A 100 -0.61 23.60 -13.84
C ALA A 100 -1.86 24.48 -13.55
N SER A 101 -2.98 24.27 -14.25
CA SER A 101 -4.28 24.88 -13.98
C SER A 101 -4.95 24.35 -12.69
N TRP A 102 -4.78 23.08 -12.32
CA TRP A 102 -5.39 22.52 -11.10
C TRP A 102 -4.62 22.86 -9.82
N THR A 103 -3.32 23.10 -9.92
CA THR A 103 -2.53 23.62 -8.78
C THR A 103 -2.91 25.05 -8.45
N VAL A 104 -3.09 25.90 -9.48
CA VAL A 104 -3.57 27.29 -9.29
C VAL A 104 -4.99 27.30 -8.72
N ALA A 105 -5.90 26.46 -9.24
CA ALA A 105 -7.25 26.33 -8.70
C ALA A 105 -7.26 25.85 -7.24
N GLY A 106 -6.41 24.86 -6.90
CA GLY A 106 -6.25 24.38 -5.53
C GLY A 106 -5.76 25.45 -4.56
N VAL A 107 -4.74 26.23 -4.96
CA VAL A 107 -4.20 27.32 -4.13
C VAL A 107 -5.26 28.39 -3.87
N VAL A 108 -6.06 28.78 -4.88
CA VAL A 108 -7.13 29.76 -4.71
C VAL A 108 -8.19 29.26 -3.72
N VAL A 109 -8.60 27.98 -3.80
CA VAL A 109 -9.56 27.40 -2.86
C VAL A 109 -9.02 27.39 -1.43
N VAL A 110 -7.75 27.02 -1.23
CA VAL A 110 -7.11 27.03 0.09
C VAL A 110 -7.03 28.44 0.67
N VAL A 111 -6.66 29.44 -0.14
CA VAL A 111 -6.59 30.85 0.28
C VAL A 111 -7.97 31.38 0.66
N LEU A 112 -9.00 31.07 -0.13
CA LEU A 112 -10.38 31.46 0.17
C LEU A 112 -10.90 30.78 1.44
N PHE A 113 -10.57 29.51 1.66
CA PHE A 113 -10.93 28.77 2.86
C PHE A 113 -10.24 29.34 4.11
N ALA A 114 -8.96 29.66 4.02
CA ALA A 114 -8.20 30.28 5.11
C ALA A 114 -8.72 31.69 5.44
N ALA A 115 -9.05 32.51 4.42
CA ALA A 115 -9.67 33.81 4.62
C ALA A 115 -11.06 33.69 5.27
N GLY A 116 -11.86 32.70 4.85
CA GLY A 116 -13.16 32.39 5.45
C GLY A 116 -13.05 31.97 6.92
N LEU A 117 -12.10 31.08 7.25
CA LEU A 117 -11.82 30.67 8.63
C LEU A 117 -11.34 31.83 9.49
N LEU A 118 -10.48 32.69 8.96
CA LEU A 118 -9.96 33.85 9.68
C LEU A 118 -11.06 34.89 9.93
N LEU A 119 -11.94 35.13 8.96
CA LEU A 119 -13.10 35.99 9.14
C LEU A 119 -14.11 35.38 10.15
N PHE A 120 -14.34 34.07 10.08
CA PHE A 120 -15.19 33.35 11.03
C PHE A 120 -14.64 33.42 12.45
N TRP A 121 -13.33 33.19 12.65
CA TRP A 121 -12.66 33.33 13.94
C TRP A 121 -12.64 34.77 14.42
N SER A 122 -12.42 35.74 13.53
CA SER A 122 -12.47 37.16 13.89
C SER A 122 -13.87 37.63 14.29
N ARG A 123 -14.92 36.91 13.86
CA ARG A 123 -16.31 37.15 14.25
C ARG A 123 -16.73 36.31 15.47
N ALA A 124 -16.09 35.17 15.71
CA ALA A 124 -16.31 34.30 16.86
C ALA A 124 -15.49 34.71 18.10
N GLY A 125 -14.47 35.55 17.94
CA GLY A 125 -13.69 36.14 19.03
C GLY A 125 -14.33 37.41 19.57
N GLY A 126 -15.51 37.30 20.17
CA GLY A 126 -16.19 38.40 20.87
C GLY A 126 -16.77 37.90 22.18
N ASP A 127 -16.12 38.32 23.26
CA ASP A 127 -16.56 38.31 24.66
C ASP A 127 -16.73 36.95 25.36
N ASP A 128 -15.70 36.58 26.13
CA ASP A 128 -15.92 36.03 27.47
C ASP A 128 -14.83 36.55 28.41
N ALA A 129 -15.06 37.78 28.89
CA ALA A 129 -14.36 38.32 30.03
C ALA A 129 -14.65 37.43 31.26
N ALA A 130 -13.56 36.97 31.86
CA ALA A 130 -13.53 36.23 33.11
C ALA A 130 -14.50 36.80 34.16
N THR A 131 -15.44 35.96 34.61
CA THR A 131 -16.03 36.10 35.94
C THR A 131 -15.70 34.85 36.74
N VAL A 132 -14.61 34.94 37.50
CA VAL A 132 -14.29 34.05 38.61
C VAL A 132 -15.32 34.34 39.71
N VAL A 133 -16.25 33.42 39.95
CA VAL A 133 -17.02 33.34 41.20
C VAL A 133 -16.55 32.10 41.95
N ALA A 134 -16.16 32.32 43.20
CA ALA A 134 -15.50 31.38 44.11
C ALA A 134 -16.29 30.08 44.39
N PRO A 135 -15.60 28.98 44.76
CA PRO A 135 -16.23 27.73 45.16
C PRO A 135 -16.58 27.73 46.65
N LEU A 136 -17.64 27.01 47.04
CA LEU A 136 -17.87 26.38 48.37
C LEU A 136 -19.23 25.62 48.36
N PRO A 137 -19.43 24.57 49.19
CA PRO A 137 -19.09 23.17 48.89
C PRO A 137 -20.32 22.22 48.88
N THR A 138 -20.06 20.94 48.58
CA THR A 138 -20.88 19.74 48.95
C THR A 138 -22.13 19.53 48.08
N GLN A 139 -22.27 18.47 47.29
CA GLN A 139 -22.37 17.09 47.78
C GLN A 139 -21.74 16.06 46.85
N ILE A 140 -21.00 15.11 47.45
CA ILE A 140 -20.75 13.80 46.86
C ILE A 140 -22.03 13.00 47.09
N THR A 141 -22.82 12.78 46.04
CA THR A 141 -23.77 11.68 46.00
C THR A 141 -23.19 10.61 45.09
N ALA A 142 -22.59 9.60 45.72
CA ALA A 142 -22.37 8.31 45.09
C ALA A 142 -23.73 7.77 44.64
N GLY A 143 -23.89 7.55 43.33
CA GLY A 143 -25.15 7.17 42.72
C GLY A 143 -24.93 6.38 41.46
N GLN A 144 -24.75 5.07 41.65
CA GLN A 144 -25.21 3.99 40.77
C GLN A 144 -24.42 3.74 39.48
N GLY A 145 -23.80 2.55 39.45
CA GLY A 145 -23.24 1.94 38.26
C GLY A 145 -24.31 1.81 37.18
N GLY A 146 -24.01 2.39 36.02
CA GLY A 146 -24.69 2.09 34.79
C GLY A 146 -24.21 0.73 34.29
N GLU A 147 -25.09 -0.24 34.38
CA GLU A 147 -24.99 -1.54 33.71
C GLU A 147 -24.75 -1.34 32.22
N VAL A 148 -23.67 -1.92 31.71
CA VAL A 148 -23.44 -2.03 30.26
C VAL A 148 -24.47 -3.03 29.74
N VAL A 149 -25.58 -2.50 29.21
CA VAL A 149 -26.59 -3.30 28.51
C VAL A 149 -25.98 -3.76 27.19
N VAL A 150 -25.48 -5.00 27.19
CA VAL A 150 -25.26 -5.80 25.99
C VAL A 150 -26.64 -6.26 25.54
N PRO A 151 -27.15 -5.87 24.36
CA PRO A 151 -28.39 -6.42 23.85
C PRO A 151 -28.16 -7.88 23.43
N GLU A 152 -28.53 -8.79 24.31
CA GLU A 152 -28.68 -10.22 24.07
C GLU A 152 -30.16 -10.47 23.75
N ASP A 153 -30.55 -10.51 22.46
CA ASP A 153 -31.64 -11.38 21.96
C ASP A 153 -31.83 -11.30 20.41
N GLU A 154 -30.83 -11.76 19.65
CA GLU A 154 -31.18 -12.60 18.48
C GLU A 154 -30.47 -13.94 18.69
N PRO A 155 -31.18 -15.08 18.62
CA PRO A 155 -30.55 -16.37 18.79
C PRO A 155 -29.59 -16.61 17.63
N VAL A 156 -28.29 -16.47 17.90
CA VAL A 156 -27.24 -16.91 17.01
C VAL A 156 -27.38 -18.43 16.86
N PRO A 157 -27.63 -18.96 15.65
CA PRO A 157 -27.76 -20.40 15.46
C PRO A 157 -26.45 -21.08 15.91
N PRO A 158 -26.53 -22.24 16.58
CA PRO A 158 -25.34 -23.03 16.93
C PRO A 158 -24.48 -23.29 15.68
N LEU A 159 -23.17 -23.14 15.83
CA LEU A 159 -22.21 -23.46 14.78
C LEU A 159 -22.23 -24.97 14.52
N GLU A 160 -23.02 -25.43 13.55
CA GLU A 160 -22.96 -26.79 13.01
C GLU A 160 -21.80 -26.86 12.01
N ILE A 161 -20.66 -27.37 12.47
CA ILE A 161 -19.52 -27.66 11.61
C ILE A 161 -19.67 -29.08 11.07
N GLU A 162 -20.28 -29.21 9.89
CA GLU A 162 -20.33 -30.48 9.16
C GLU A 162 -19.03 -30.69 8.37
N ALA A 163 -18.37 -31.83 8.59
CA ALA A 163 -17.09 -32.13 7.96
C ALA A 163 -17.21 -32.21 6.43
N GLY A 164 -16.46 -31.35 5.72
CA GLY A 164 -16.42 -31.32 4.25
C GLY A 164 -17.38 -30.32 3.58
N LEU A 165 -18.11 -29.53 4.36
CA LEU A 165 -19.01 -28.48 3.87
C LEU A 165 -18.61 -27.11 4.41
N VAL A 166 -18.87 -26.06 3.63
CA VAL A 166 -18.57 -24.68 4.01
C VAL A 166 -19.48 -24.27 5.18
N PRO A 167 -18.92 -23.81 6.32
CA PRO A 167 -19.70 -23.47 7.50
C PRO A 167 -20.58 -22.23 7.28
N ALA A 168 -21.70 -22.16 7.99
CA ALA A 168 -22.58 -20.99 8.01
C ALA A 168 -22.02 -19.93 8.98
N LEU A 169 -21.31 -18.94 8.44
CA LEU A 169 -20.63 -17.87 9.18
C LEU A 169 -21.32 -16.51 9.05
N GLU A 170 -22.44 -16.43 8.32
CA GLU A 170 -23.26 -15.22 8.25
C GLU A 170 -23.81 -14.85 9.64
N ARG A 171 -23.83 -13.55 9.94
CA ARG A 171 -24.20 -12.96 11.23
C ARG A 171 -23.29 -13.33 12.40
N GLN A 172 -22.17 -14.02 12.15
CA GLN A 172 -21.15 -14.28 13.17
C GLN A 172 -20.19 -13.11 13.31
N HIS A 173 -19.60 -12.98 14.49
CA HIS A 173 -18.49 -12.07 14.71
C HIS A 173 -17.25 -12.55 13.91
N VAL A 174 -16.49 -11.63 13.33
CA VAL A 174 -15.34 -11.96 12.46
C VAL A 174 -14.32 -12.86 13.15
N LEU A 175 -14.09 -12.66 14.45
CA LEU A 175 -13.14 -13.47 15.21
C LEU A 175 -13.60 -14.93 15.36
N SER A 176 -14.89 -15.19 15.63
CA SER A 176 -15.40 -16.56 15.73
C SER A 176 -15.42 -17.24 14.37
N ALA A 177 -15.74 -16.49 13.32
CA ALA A 177 -15.74 -16.97 11.94
C ALA A 177 -14.32 -17.38 11.47
N VAL A 178 -13.31 -16.56 11.76
CA VAL A 178 -11.91 -16.87 11.41
C VAL A 178 -11.41 -18.12 12.15
N VAL A 179 -11.72 -18.24 13.45
CA VAL A 179 -11.35 -19.43 14.23
C VAL A 179 -11.95 -20.69 13.63
N ALA A 180 -13.24 -20.66 13.28
CA ALA A 180 -13.91 -21.80 12.64
C ALA A 180 -13.27 -22.20 11.29
N LEU A 181 -12.85 -21.22 10.46
CA LEU A 181 -12.16 -21.49 9.19
C LEU A 181 -10.76 -22.06 9.39
N GLN A 182 -10.03 -21.61 10.41
CA GLN A 182 -8.72 -22.15 10.77
C GLN A 182 -8.82 -23.58 11.29
N GLU A 183 -9.80 -23.89 12.14
CA GLU A 183 -10.06 -25.24 12.63
C GLU A 183 -10.48 -26.20 11.51
N ALA A 184 -11.21 -25.70 10.51
CA ALA A 184 -11.56 -26.44 9.31
C ALA A 184 -10.41 -26.58 8.29
N GLY A 185 -9.27 -25.93 8.52
CA GLY A 185 -8.12 -25.96 7.61
C GLY A 185 -8.35 -25.23 6.28
N LEU A 186 -9.29 -24.27 6.24
CA LEU A 186 -9.71 -23.58 5.03
C LEU A 186 -8.90 -22.31 4.78
N THR A 187 -8.62 -22.05 3.51
CA THR A 187 -8.05 -20.76 3.10
C THR A 187 -9.17 -19.72 3.07
N TYR A 188 -8.93 -18.55 3.64
CA TYR A 188 -9.95 -17.50 3.75
C TYR A 188 -9.42 -16.10 3.43
N LEU A 189 -10.35 -15.22 3.01
CA LEU A 189 -10.12 -13.80 2.74
C LEU A 189 -11.16 -12.97 3.50
N VAL A 190 -10.73 -11.96 4.26
CA VAL A 190 -11.64 -11.04 4.94
C VAL A 190 -11.67 -9.70 4.18
N ILE A 191 -12.86 -9.22 3.84
CA ILE A 191 -13.11 -7.95 3.16
C ILE A 191 -13.93 -7.07 4.10
N GLU A 192 -13.34 -5.98 4.56
CA GLU A 192 -14.06 -4.98 5.38
C GLU A 192 -14.83 -4.00 4.50
N VAL A 193 -16.12 -3.79 4.80
CA VAL A 193 -16.99 -2.83 4.12
C VAL A 193 -17.69 -1.96 5.17
N THR A 194 -17.71 -0.65 4.95
CA THR A 194 -18.50 0.25 5.79
C THR A 194 -19.99 0.05 5.47
N ASN A 195 -20.73 -0.55 6.39
CA ASN A 195 -22.17 -0.79 6.26
C ASN A 195 -22.87 -0.33 7.54
N GLY A 196 -23.70 0.71 7.44
CA GLY A 196 -24.35 1.34 8.59
C GLY A 196 -25.49 0.51 9.21
N ASP A 197 -25.96 -0.51 8.52
CA ASP A 197 -27.11 -1.32 8.93
C ASP A 197 -26.72 -2.63 9.66
N VAL A 198 -25.42 -2.92 9.78
CA VAL A 198 -24.89 -4.16 10.37
C VAL A 198 -23.98 -3.82 11.55
N PRO A 199 -24.09 -4.51 12.71
CA PRO A 199 -23.19 -4.31 13.85
C PRO A 199 -21.72 -4.46 13.44
N GLN A 200 -20.82 -3.65 13.97
CA GLN A 200 -19.39 -3.70 13.60
C GLN A 200 -18.79 -5.11 13.78
N ALA A 201 -17.80 -5.42 12.94
CA ALA A 201 -17.06 -6.68 12.97
C ALA A 201 -17.94 -7.95 12.78
N THR A 202 -19.08 -7.81 12.09
CA THR A 202 -20.01 -8.92 11.82
C THR A 202 -19.94 -9.32 10.35
N VAL A 203 -19.85 -10.62 10.08
CA VAL A 203 -19.92 -11.19 8.74
C VAL A 203 -21.35 -11.02 8.22
N PHE A 204 -21.55 -10.25 7.16
CA PHE A 204 -22.88 -10.10 6.56
C PHE A 204 -23.01 -10.82 5.22
N GLN A 205 -21.90 -11.18 4.58
CA GLN A 205 -21.89 -11.97 3.36
C GLN A 205 -20.70 -12.91 3.35
N GLN A 206 -20.93 -14.15 2.90
CA GLN A 206 -19.86 -15.11 2.65
C GLN A 206 -19.95 -15.67 1.23
N SER A 207 -18.81 -16.06 0.67
CA SER A 207 -18.73 -16.77 -0.61
C SER A 207 -17.64 -17.84 -0.53
N PRO A 208 -17.90 -19.10 -0.90
CA PRO A 208 -19.16 -19.66 -1.38
C PRO A 208 -20.26 -19.73 -0.29
N SER A 209 -21.51 -19.96 -0.72
CA SER A 209 -22.66 -20.07 0.19
C SER A 209 -22.46 -21.20 1.23
N PRO A 210 -23.08 -21.10 2.41
CA PRO A 210 -23.08 -22.18 3.39
C PRO A 210 -23.49 -23.51 2.74
N GLN A 211 -23.03 -24.64 3.29
CA GLN A 211 -23.39 -25.99 2.81
C GLN A 211 -22.87 -26.33 1.41
N THR A 212 -21.95 -25.53 0.86
CA THR A 212 -21.25 -25.86 -0.39
C THR A 212 -20.15 -26.91 -0.11
N PRO A 213 -20.01 -27.95 -0.95
CA PRO A 213 -18.90 -28.90 -0.87
C PRO A 213 -17.54 -28.19 -0.94
N ILE A 214 -16.64 -28.54 -0.01
CA ILE A 214 -15.27 -28.04 0.01
C ILE A 214 -14.42 -28.87 -0.96
N ASP A 215 -13.75 -28.20 -1.88
CA ASP A 215 -12.68 -28.74 -2.71
C ASP A 215 -11.30 -28.20 -2.29
N ASP A 216 -10.22 -28.81 -2.80
CA ASP A 216 -8.83 -28.42 -2.49
C ASP A 216 -8.47 -26.98 -2.91
N SER A 217 -9.34 -26.31 -3.67
CA SER A 217 -9.19 -24.92 -4.14
C SER A 217 -10.16 -23.93 -3.49
N THR A 218 -10.93 -24.38 -2.51
CA THR A 218 -12.01 -23.58 -1.93
C THR A 218 -11.44 -22.48 -1.04
N VAL A 219 -11.65 -21.24 -1.45
CA VAL A 219 -11.30 -20.04 -0.68
C VAL A 219 -12.59 -19.40 -0.16
N VAL A 220 -12.73 -19.30 1.16
CA VAL A 220 -13.89 -18.68 1.80
C VAL A 220 -13.65 -17.18 1.96
N THR A 221 -14.41 -16.37 1.23
CA THR A 221 -14.42 -14.92 1.35
C THR A 221 -15.48 -14.50 2.36
N LEU A 222 -15.08 -13.78 3.40
CA LEU A 222 -15.95 -13.17 4.41
C LEU A 222 -16.01 -11.66 4.19
N VAL A 223 -17.21 -11.12 4.00
CA VAL A 223 -17.43 -9.68 3.96
C VAL A 223 -17.97 -9.24 5.31
N VAL A 224 -17.23 -8.36 5.98
CA VAL A 224 -17.49 -7.92 7.35
C VAL A 224 -17.76 -6.43 7.41
N SER A 225 -18.66 -6.02 8.30
CA SER A 225 -18.93 -4.61 8.60
C SER A 225 -17.77 -3.99 9.36
N ARG A 226 -17.40 -2.76 8.97
CA ARG A 226 -16.42 -1.92 9.66
C ARG A 226 -17.08 -0.89 10.57
#